data_AF-A0A935PA58-F1
#
_entry.id   AF-A0A935PA58-F1
#
_cell.length_a   1.000
_cell.length_b   1.000
_cell.length_c   1.000
_cell.angle_alpha   90.00
_cell.angle_beta   90.00
_cell.angle_gamma   90.00
#
_symmetry.space_group_name_H-M   'P 1'
#
loop_
_entity.id
_entity.type
_entity.pdbx_description
1 polymer ?
#
loop_
_entity_poly.entity_id
_entity_poly.type
_entity_poly.pdbx_seq_one_letter_code
_entity_poly.pdbx_strand_id
1 'polypeptide(L)' 'MLNDLYRTEWRLFHNFFCPSVKLLEKERIGSRTRKRYDTPKTPYQRVMESDYIPEKPKSP' A
#
# COMPACT_ATOMS: atom_id res chain seq x y z
N MET A 1 22.10 12.98 7.08
CA MET A 1 21.09 14.01 7.36
C MET A 1 19.79 13.79 6.59
N LEU A 2 19.69 14.04 5.27
CA LEU A 2 18.42 13.84 4.55
C LEU A 2 18.04 12.34 4.41
N ASN A 3 19.03 11.48 4.19
CA ASN A 3 18.82 10.03 4.12
C ASN A 3 18.30 9.43 5.43
N ASP A 4 18.68 10.01 6.57
CA ASP A 4 18.25 9.51 7.88
C ASP A 4 16.76 9.79 8.05
N LEU A 5 16.33 11.03 7.84
CA LEU A 5 14.91 11.43 7.83
C LEU A 5 14.03 10.51 6.95
N TYR A 6 14.51 10.16 5.75
CA TYR A 6 13.77 9.26 4.87
C TYR A 6 13.67 7.82 5.40
N ARG A 7 14.68 7.34 6.13
CA ARG A 7 14.76 5.97 6.65
C ARG A 7 13.96 5.79 7.95
N THR A 8 13.94 6.82 8.78
CA THR A 8 13.32 6.78 10.12
C THR A 8 11.88 7.28 10.08
N GLU A 9 11.66 8.58 10.17
CA GLU A 9 10.35 9.18 10.44
C GLU A 9 9.46 9.12 9.20
N TRP A 10 10.01 9.49 8.04
CA TRP A 10 9.24 9.58 6.80
C TRP A 10 8.70 8.22 6.36
N ARG A 11 9.51 7.18 6.52
CA ARG A 11 9.12 5.79 6.22
C ARG A 11 7.95 5.37 7.10
N LEU A 12 8.01 5.60 8.41
CA LEU A 12 6.92 5.25 9.31
C LEU A 12 5.66 6.03 8.98
N PHE A 13 5.78 7.34 8.75
CA PHE A 13 4.64 8.17 8.37
C PHE A 13 3.92 7.63 7.12
N HIS A 14 4.66 7.32 6.06
CA HIS A 14 4.07 6.82 4.82
C HIS A 14 3.49 5.41 4.95
N ASN A 15 4.12 4.53 5.71
CA ASN A 15 3.68 3.15 5.82
C ASN A 15 2.41 2.99 6.67
N PHE A 16 2.26 3.83 7.70
CA PHE A 16 1.18 3.68 8.67
C PHE A 16 0.04 4.71 8.52
N PHE A 17 0.33 5.91 8.00
CA PHE A 17 -0.64 7.02 8.06
C PHE A 17 -1.03 7.61 6.71
N CYS A 18 -0.31 7.29 5.63
CA CYS A 18 -0.63 7.81 4.30
C CYS A 18 -1.29 6.73 3.41
N PRO A 19 -2.61 6.81 3.17
CA PRO A 19 -3.28 5.92 2.23
C PRO A 19 -2.81 6.15 0.81
N SER A 20 -2.62 5.07 0.06
CA SER A 20 -2.21 5.12 -1.35
C SER A 20 -3.10 4.22 -2.20
N VAL A 21 -3.36 4.66 -3.44
CA VAL A 21 -4.09 3.88 -4.43
C VAL A 21 -3.12 3.00 -5.22
N LYS A 22 -3.49 1.73 -5.42
CA LYS A 22 -2.75 0.79 -6.26
C LYS A 22 -3.49 0.60 -7.57
N LEU A 23 -2.77 0.65 -8.69
CA LEU A 23 -3.33 0.25 -9.99
C LEU A 23 -3.52 -1.27 -9.99
N LEU A 24 -4.76 -1.74 -10.09
CA LEU A 24 -5.09 -3.17 -10.13
C LEU A 24 -5.02 -3.69 -11.57
N GLU A 25 -5.56 -2.92 -12.50
CA GLU A 25 -5.68 -3.35 -13.89
C GLU A 25 -5.61 -2.16 -14.83
N LYS A 26 -5.08 -2.41 -16.02
CA LYS A 26 -5.02 -1.45 -17.12
C LYS A 26 -5.39 -2.18 -18.40
N GLU A 27 -6.50 -1.77 -19.00
CA GLU A 27 -7.00 -2.33 -20.25
C GLU A 27 -7.03 -1.27 -21.36
N ARG A 28 -6.82 -1.69 -22.60
CA ARG A 28 -6.90 -0.85 -23.80
C ARG A 28 -8.22 -1.19 -24.52
N ILE A 29 -9.10 -0.21 -24.64
CA ILE A 29 -10.38 -0.34 -25.35
C ILE A 29 -10.32 0.59 -26.55
N GLY A 30 -9.98 0.02 -27.72
CA GLY A 30 -9.73 0.77 -28.95
C GLY A 30 -8.61 1.82 -28.77
N SER A 31 -8.96 3.09 -28.92
CA SER A 31 -8.03 4.22 -28.75
C SER A 31 -7.92 4.75 -27.31
N ARG A 32 -8.64 4.18 -26.34
CA ARG A 32 -8.65 4.63 -24.93
C ARG A 32 -8.03 3.60 -23.99
N THR A 33 -7.44 4.09 -22.90
CA THR A 33 -6.87 3.24 -21.84
C THR A 33 -7.68 3.43 -20.58
N ARG A 34 -8.31 2.36 -20.08
CA ARG A 34 -9.04 2.37 -18.81
C ARG A 34 -8.16 1.77 -17.72
N LYS A 35 -8.12 2.43 -16.58
CA LYS A 35 -7.36 2.02 -15.40
C LYS A 35 -8.33 1.76 -14.26
N ARG A 36 -8.21 0.60 -13.62
CA ARG A 36 -8.96 0.24 -12.42
C ARG A 36 -8.02 0.28 -11.23
N TYR A 37 -8.36 1.11 -10.25
CA TYR A 37 -7.58 1.29 -9.04
C TYR A 37 -8.26 0.60 -7.86
N ASP A 38 -7.45 0.23 -6.89
CA ASP A 38 -7.89 -0.23 -5.58
C ASP A 38 -8.41 0.95 -4.75
N THR A 39 -9.20 0.61 -3.73
CA THR A 39 -9.51 1.53 -2.64
C THR A 39 -8.21 2.04 -1.97
N PRO A 40 -8.16 3.32 -1.54
CA PRO A 40 -6.99 3.85 -0.85
C PRO A 40 -6.74 3.09 0.46
N LYS A 41 -5.53 2.52 0.60
CA LYS A 41 -5.08 1.81 1.81
C LYS A 41 -3.65 2.17 2.14
N THR A 42 -3.30 2.16 3.42
CA THR A 42 -1.90 2.32 3.83
C THR A 42 -1.10 1.06 3.47
N PRO A 43 0.22 1.16 3.23
CA PRO A 43 1.06 -0.02 3.03
C PRO A 43 0.91 -1.05 4.16
N TYR A 44 0.82 -0.60 5.41
CA TYR A 44 0.58 -1.49 6.56
C TYR A 44 -0.73 -2.27 6.45
N GLN A 45 -1.85 -1.60 6.12
CA GLN A 45 -3.14 -2.30 5.94
C GLN A 45 -3.05 -3.38 4.86
N ARG A 46 -2.42 -3.05 3.71
CA ARG A 46 -2.25 -4.01 2.60
C ARG A 46 -1.39 -5.21 2.99
N VAL A 47 -0.38 -5.00 3.81
CA VAL A 47 0.48 -6.06 4.36
C VAL A 47 -0.34 -6.96 5.29
N MET A 48 -1.11 -6.38 6.21
CA MET A 48 -1.97 -7.15 7.14
C MET A 48 -3.09 -7.94 6.44
N GLU A 49 -3.59 -7.47 5.31
CA GLU A 49 -4.59 -8.17 4.47
C GLU A 49 -3.96 -9.20 3.51
N SER A 50 -2.63 -9.34 3.51
CA SER A 50 -1.94 -10.21 2.56
C SER A 50 -1.94 -11.67 3.03
N ASP A 51 -2.29 -12.58 2.11
CA ASP A 51 -2.25 -14.04 2.34
C ASP A 51 -0.86 -14.59 2.69
N TYR A 52 0.20 -13.80 2.46
CA TYR A 52 1.58 -14.17 2.78
C TYR A 52 1.94 -13.94 4.26
N ILE A 53 1.08 -13.31 5.04
CA ILE A 53 1.31 -13.07 6.47
C ILE A 53 0.43 -14.02 7.26
N PRO A 54 1.03 -14.99 7.99
CA PRO A 54 0.24 -15.85 8.86
C PRO A 54 -0.44 -15.00 9.92
N GLU A 55 -1.73 -15.25 10.18
CA GLU A 55 -2.45 -14.57 11.24
C GLU A 55 -1.70 -14.77 12.55
N LYS A 56 -1.24 -13.67 13.15
CA LYS A 56 -0.63 -13.74 14.47
C LYS A 56 -1.72 -14.16 15.46
N PRO A 57 -1.54 -15.23 16.25
CA PRO A 57 -2.49 -15.54 17.30
C PRO A 57 -2.55 -14.32 18.23
N LYS A 58 -3.75 -13.75 18.39
CA LYS A 58 -4.00 -12.74 19.42
C LYS A 58 -3.72 -13.42 20.75
N SER A 59 -2.59 -13.07 21.37
CA SER A 59 -2.33 -13.43 22.75
C SER A 59 -3.48 -12.88 23.61
N PRO A 60 -4.03 -13.68 24.55
CA PRO A 60 -5.12 -13.25 25.42
C PRO A 60 -4.71 -12.08 26.33
#